data_AF-A0AB38VJQ9-F1
#
_entry.id   AF-A0AB38VJQ9-F1
#
_cell.length_a   1.000
_cell.length_b   1.000
_cell.length_c   1.000
_cell.angle_alpha   90.00
_cell.angle_beta   90.00
_cell.angle_gamma   90.00
#
_symmetry.space_group_name_H-M   'P 1'
#
loop_
_entity.id
_entity.type
_entity.pdbx_description
1 polymer ?
#
loop_
_entity_poly.entity_id
_entity_poly.type
_entity_poly.pdbx_seq_one_letter_code
_entity_poly.pdbx_strand_id
1 'polypeptide(L)'
;MAEENAQQPSLRGKSRRERVEFARSRDILDVAHELNMELFRDGKNYRWKEHDSMVITPATNQWYWFSQRQGGDVIALVETIKEIGFNQAFEYLNEGTFKEFTVVNQVKEPFSYYLEPYEQLFVEARRYLKENRGLSDDTIDFFYDKGVLAQANAKVGDMIEPVLVFKNLDKNGQVVGAALQGLVAAPDKYFGRGYLKQIMKNSQPYNGMHVDIGTPNRLVFAESSIDLMSYYEIHKDSLSDVRLVSLEGLKTGTIGRHLIQLRAEMERRPLSSSWTDEILAQGLDEAVKQGYFKDGKNSHLLTLAVDNDVKGKQLIEELKDKSIPVIDATPPKAEGQSKMDWNAYLQETKATFSTEKYQEKIDHLISDVILGDETYYLWHDDELVNLGAGDSIIQAFHHQLEDRRYVINQAELYVEESSNDGATGYLSIEGHVLDKDGISDYLSDQALTDAEKVAFLETLQTELPDIWDEIVNHYDKVFEEVVVKYGLRENMRT
;
A
#
# COMPACT_ATOMS: atom_id res chain seq x y z
N MET A 1 -25.97 54.15 -25.51
CA MET A 1 -24.74 54.05 -26.30
C MET A 1 -24.73 52.68 -26.96
N ALA A 2 -24.28 52.63 -28.21
CA ALA A 2 -24.65 51.65 -29.23
C ALA A 2 -24.38 50.17 -28.86
N GLU A 3 -25.36 49.31 -29.13
CA GLU A 3 -25.15 47.87 -29.34
C GLU A 3 -24.33 47.71 -30.64
N GLU A 4 -23.08 47.29 -30.48
CA GLU A 4 -22.21 46.95 -31.59
C GLU A 4 -22.64 45.58 -32.13
N ASN A 5 -23.49 45.62 -33.15
CA ASN A 5 -24.02 44.45 -33.84
C ASN A 5 -22.91 43.86 -34.72
N ALA A 6 -22.08 42.98 -34.15
CA ALA A 6 -21.05 42.25 -34.89
C ALA A 6 -21.73 41.29 -35.89
N GLN A 7 -21.80 41.70 -37.14
CA GLN A 7 -22.31 40.87 -38.24
C GLN A 7 -21.48 39.58 -38.37
N GLN A 8 -22.16 38.43 -38.30
CA GLN A 8 -21.55 37.13 -38.60
C GLN A 8 -20.99 37.11 -40.03
N PRO A 9 -19.81 36.54 -40.27
CA PRO A 9 -19.24 36.43 -41.61
C PRO A 9 -20.12 35.52 -42.49
N SER A 10 -20.60 36.07 -43.61
CA SER A 10 -21.38 35.32 -44.62
C SER A 10 -20.66 34.03 -45.04
N LEU A 11 -21.34 32.89 -44.88
CA LEU A 11 -20.86 31.57 -45.33
C LEU A 11 -21.13 31.30 -46.81
N ARG A 12 -21.84 32.19 -47.52
CA ARG A 12 -22.12 32.04 -48.95
C ARG A 12 -20.82 32.14 -49.76
N GLY A 13 -20.45 31.03 -50.42
CA GLY A 13 -19.30 30.95 -51.33
C GLY A 13 -18.01 30.36 -50.72
N LYS A 14 -18.01 29.97 -49.44
CA LYS A 14 -16.85 29.33 -48.80
C LYS A 14 -16.74 27.85 -49.17
N SER A 15 -15.51 27.36 -49.31
CA SER A 15 -15.22 25.94 -49.55
C SER A 15 -15.64 25.08 -48.36
N ARG A 16 -15.89 23.78 -48.59
CA ARG A 16 -16.22 22.81 -47.52
C ARG A 16 -15.17 22.81 -46.41
N ARG A 17 -13.90 22.95 -46.76
CA ARG A 17 -12.78 23.00 -45.80
C ARG A 17 -12.88 24.21 -44.86
N GLU A 18 -13.16 25.39 -45.41
CA GLU A 18 -13.30 26.62 -44.61
C GLU A 18 -14.52 26.56 -43.68
N ARG A 19 -15.62 25.94 -44.12
CA ARG A 19 -16.80 25.71 -43.28
C ARG A 19 -16.52 24.72 -42.13
N VAL A 20 -15.61 23.75 -42.34
CA VAL A 20 -15.20 22.81 -41.28
C VAL A 20 -14.33 23.52 -40.25
N GLU A 21 -13.36 24.31 -40.68
CA GLU A 21 -12.55 25.13 -39.76
C GLU A 21 -13.41 26.12 -38.98
N PHE A 22 -14.41 26.71 -39.62
CA PHE A 22 -15.38 27.58 -38.96
C PHE A 22 -16.26 26.84 -37.93
N ALA A 23 -16.68 25.61 -38.21
CA ALA A 23 -17.37 24.79 -37.21
C ALA A 23 -16.45 24.43 -36.04
N ARG A 24 -15.17 24.15 -36.30
CA ARG A 24 -14.16 23.86 -35.26
C ARG A 24 -13.81 25.07 -34.42
N SER A 25 -13.95 26.29 -34.97
CA SER A 25 -13.69 27.52 -34.24
C SER A 25 -14.84 27.94 -33.31
N ARG A 26 -15.93 27.17 -33.21
CA ARG A 26 -17.00 27.48 -32.24
C ARG A 26 -16.55 27.19 -30.81
N ASP A 27 -16.86 28.10 -29.89
CA ASP A 27 -16.57 27.94 -28.47
C ASP A 27 -17.35 26.75 -27.89
N ILE A 28 -16.63 25.76 -27.40
CA ILE A 28 -17.20 24.51 -26.90
C ILE A 28 -18.09 24.71 -25.67
N LEU A 29 -17.86 25.74 -24.83
CA LEU A 29 -18.71 26.03 -23.69
C LEU A 29 -20.03 26.68 -24.13
N ASP A 30 -19.98 27.56 -25.13
CA ASP A 30 -21.16 28.19 -25.71
C ASP A 30 -22.03 27.14 -26.43
N VAL A 31 -21.40 26.22 -27.16
CA VAL A 31 -22.07 25.06 -27.78
C VAL A 31 -22.65 24.13 -26.71
N ALA A 32 -21.91 23.76 -25.67
CA ALA A 32 -22.40 22.90 -24.60
C ALA A 32 -23.62 23.53 -23.87
N HIS A 33 -23.60 24.85 -23.66
CA HIS A 33 -24.73 25.58 -23.10
C HIS A 33 -25.98 25.47 -23.99
N GLU A 34 -25.84 25.67 -25.29
CA GLU A 34 -26.96 25.52 -26.25
C GLU A 34 -27.47 24.08 -26.35
N LEU A 35 -26.60 23.09 -26.10
CA LEU A 35 -26.97 21.68 -25.97
C LEU A 35 -27.66 21.37 -24.63
N ASN A 36 -27.95 22.37 -23.79
CA ASN A 36 -28.52 22.25 -22.45
C ASN A 36 -27.68 21.38 -21.49
N MET A 37 -26.36 21.34 -21.69
CA MET A 37 -25.46 20.65 -20.78
C MET A 37 -25.26 21.49 -19.53
N GLU A 38 -25.73 21.01 -18.38
CA GLU A 38 -25.53 21.70 -17.11
C GLU A 38 -24.10 21.47 -16.58
N LEU A 39 -23.21 22.42 -16.83
CA LEU A 39 -21.79 22.30 -16.46
C LEU A 39 -21.49 22.92 -15.09
N PHE A 40 -20.57 22.30 -14.34
CA PHE A 40 -19.94 22.89 -13.16
C PHE A 40 -18.43 23.00 -13.34
N ARG A 41 -17.82 24.00 -12.70
CA ARG A 41 -16.39 24.28 -12.85
C ARG A 41 -15.56 23.35 -11.98
N ASP A 42 -14.57 22.69 -12.58
CA ASP A 42 -13.57 21.83 -11.92
C ASP A 42 -12.16 22.31 -12.28
N GLY A 43 -11.59 23.15 -11.41
CA GLY A 43 -10.31 23.81 -11.65
C GLY A 43 -10.33 24.70 -12.90
N LYS A 44 -9.57 24.31 -13.94
CA LYS A 44 -9.52 25.00 -15.24
C LYS A 44 -10.52 24.46 -16.26
N ASN A 45 -11.16 23.33 -15.94
CA ASN A 45 -12.05 22.59 -16.82
C ASN A 45 -13.50 22.70 -16.32
N TYR A 46 -14.40 22.11 -17.09
CA TYR A 46 -15.82 22.00 -16.76
C TYR A 46 -16.23 20.53 -16.81
N ARG A 47 -17.09 20.12 -15.89
CA ARG A 47 -17.70 18.78 -15.87
C ARG A 47 -19.20 18.90 -16.07
N TRP A 48 -19.79 17.92 -16.74
CA TRP A 48 -21.24 17.84 -16.89
C TRP A 48 -21.86 17.22 -15.64
N LYS A 49 -22.92 17.83 -15.09
CA LYS A 49 -23.58 17.34 -13.86
C LYS A 49 -24.21 15.96 -14.03
N GLU A 50 -24.81 15.68 -15.19
CA GLU A 50 -25.45 14.37 -15.45
C GLU A 50 -24.41 13.26 -15.65
N HIS A 51 -23.23 13.63 -16.17
CA HIS A 51 -22.13 12.71 -16.44
C HIS A 51 -20.81 13.32 -15.95
N ASP A 52 -20.52 13.16 -14.66
CA ASP A 52 -19.33 13.73 -14.00
C ASP A 52 -17.99 13.30 -14.61
N SER A 53 -17.98 12.16 -15.31
CA SER A 53 -16.86 11.63 -16.09
C SER A 53 -16.68 12.29 -17.45
N MET A 54 -17.54 13.21 -17.88
CA MET A 54 -17.35 14.05 -19.06
C MET A 54 -16.71 15.38 -18.66
N VAL A 55 -15.53 15.65 -19.23
CA VAL A 55 -14.72 16.85 -18.96
C VAL A 55 -14.57 17.66 -20.24
N ILE A 56 -14.96 18.93 -20.18
CA ILE A 56 -14.73 19.95 -21.22
C ILE A 56 -13.51 20.77 -20.80
N THR A 57 -12.55 20.92 -21.72
CA THR A 57 -11.31 21.68 -21.55
C THR A 57 -11.38 22.93 -22.43
N PRO A 58 -11.80 24.09 -21.88
CA PRO A 58 -11.98 25.30 -22.67
C PRO A 58 -10.69 25.78 -23.32
N ALA A 59 -9.55 25.58 -22.64
CA ALA A 59 -8.25 26.03 -23.14
C ALA A 59 -7.83 25.40 -24.47
N THR A 60 -8.31 24.19 -24.78
CA THR A 60 -8.01 23.47 -26.03
C THR A 60 -9.22 23.34 -26.94
N ASN A 61 -10.38 23.87 -26.54
CA ASN A 61 -11.65 23.70 -27.23
C ASN A 61 -12.03 22.22 -27.47
N GLN A 62 -11.73 21.36 -26.50
CA GLN A 62 -11.92 19.90 -26.60
C GLN A 62 -12.68 19.34 -25.40
N TRP A 63 -13.24 18.15 -25.56
CA TRP A 63 -13.89 17.39 -24.50
C TRP A 63 -13.45 15.93 -24.49
N TYR A 64 -13.58 15.29 -23.33
CA TYR A 64 -13.35 13.86 -23.17
C TYR A 64 -14.30 13.26 -22.14
N TRP A 65 -14.87 12.11 -22.46
CA TRP A 65 -15.77 11.33 -21.61
C TRP A 65 -15.08 10.05 -21.19
N PHE A 66 -14.56 10.06 -19.96
CA PHE A 66 -13.68 9.03 -19.43
C PHE A 66 -14.35 7.67 -19.32
N SER A 67 -15.64 7.60 -18.97
CA SER A 67 -16.35 6.31 -18.87
C SER A 67 -16.65 5.68 -20.24
N GLN A 68 -16.79 6.50 -21.29
CA GLN A 68 -17.11 6.03 -22.65
C GLN A 68 -15.87 5.98 -23.57
N ARG A 69 -14.72 6.48 -23.11
CA ARG A 69 -13.47 6.64 -23.88
C ARG A 69 -13.66 7.40 -25.20
N GLN A 70 -14.62 8.31 -25.22
CA GLN A 70 -14.93 9.15 -26.38
C GLN A 70 -14.50 10.59 -26.10
N GLY A 71 -14.12 11.31 -27.14
CA GLY A 71 -13.80 12.73 -27.02
C GLY A 71 -13.47 13.31 -28.38
N GLY A 72 -13.19 14.61 -28.41
CA GLY A 72 -12.82 15.28 -29.64
C GLY A 72 -12.99 16.79 -29.57
N ASP A 73 -13.10 17.38 -30.76
CA ASP A 73 -13.41 18.79 -30.92
C ASP A 73 -14.91 19.06 -30.72
N VAL A 74 -15.31 20.32 -30.89
CA VAL A 74 -16.70 20.77 -30.77
C VAL A 74 -17.66 20.08 -31.74
N ILE A 75 -17.19 19.59 -32.91
CA ILE A 75 -18.04 18.84 -33.85
C ILE A 75 -18.37 17.47 -33.24
N ALA A 76 -17.35 16.76 -32.75
CA ALA A 76 -17.54 15.47 -32.09
C ALA A 76 -18.44 15.58 -30.84
N LEU A 77 -18.42 16.73 -30.15
CA LEU A 77 -19.33 16.98 -29.02
C LEU A 77 -20.79 16.95 -29.49
N VAL A 78 -21.09 17.68 -30.56
CA VAL A 78 -22.45 17.74 -31.13
C VAL A 78 -22.89 16.38 -31.67
N GLU A 79 -22.00 15.64 -32.35
CA GLU A 79 -22.28 14.27 -32.79
C GLU A 79 -22.69 13.38 -31.62
N THR A 80 -21.96 13.48 -30.50
CA THR A 80 -22.18 12.64 -29.32
C THR A 80 -23.45 13.00 -28.59
N ILE A 81 -23.63 14.29 -28.24
CA ILE A 81 -24.75 14.72 -27.39
C ILE A 81 -26.08 14.68 -28.13
N LYS A 82 -26.09 14.93 -29.45
CA LYS A 82 -27.31 14.87 -30.26
C LYS A 82 -27.51 13.51 -30.94
N GLU A 83 -26.56 12.58 -30.80
CA GLU A 83 -26.55 11.27 -31.48
C GLU A 83 -26.75 11.38 -33.00
N ILE A 84 -26.08 12.36 -33.63
CA ILE A 84 -26.18 12.64 -35.06
C ILE A 84 -24.85 12.44 -35.77
N GLY A 85 -24.89 12.23 -37.09
CA GLY A 85 -23.68 12.08 -37.90
C GLY A 85 -22.98 13.41 -38.20
N PHE A 86 -21.70 13.33 -38.55
CA PHE A 86 -20.81 14.46 -38.84
C PHE A 86 -21.43 15.58 -39.66
N ASN A 87 -22.09 15.27 -40.79
CA ASN A 87 -22.68 16.31 -41.66
C ASN A 87 -23.77 17.12 -40.96
N GLN A 88 -24.56 16.49 -40.08
CA GLN A 88 -25.64 17.17 -39.35
C GLN A 88 -25.06 18.01 -38.20
N ALA A 89 -24.06 17.49 -37.48
CA ALA A 89 -23.33 18.24 -36.46
C ALA A 89 -22.59 19.45 -37.06
N PHE A 90 -21.97 19.24 -38.21
CA PHE A 90 -21.32 20.27 -39.02
C PHE A 90 -22.28 21.38 -39.46
N GLU A 91 -23.47 21.05 -39.99
CA GLU A 91 -24.48 22.05 -40.37
C GLU A 91 -24.99 22.80 -39.14
N TYR A 92 -25.28 22.10 -38.03
CA TYR A 92 -25.71 22.72 -36.77
C TYR A 92 -24.73 23.80 -36.29
N LEU A 93 -23.41 23.55 -36.34
CA LEU A 93 -22.38 24.52 -35.95
C LEU A 93 -22.16 25.67 -36.94
N ASN A 94 -22.47 25.44 -38.22
CA ASN A 94 -22.38 26.45 -39.28
C ASN A 94 -23.60 27.39 -39.28
N GLU A 95 -24.79 26.86 -39.06
CA GLU A 95 -26.05 27.60 -39.07
C GLU A 95 -26.38 28.23 -37.70
N GLY A 96 -25.88 27.65 -36.62
CA GLY A 96 -26.06 28.17 -35.27
C GLY A 96 -25.25 29.42 -34.97
N THR A 97 -25.72 30.18 -33.98
CA THR A 97 -25.06 31.38 -33.47
C THR A 97 -24.29 31.04 -32.21
N PHE A 98 -23.00 30.77 -32.38
CA PHE A 98 -22.07 30.48 -31.29
C PHE A 98 -20.94 31.52 -31.25
N LYS A 99 -20.44 31.80 -30.06
CA LYS A 99 -19.18 32.54 -29.88
C LYS A 99 -18.04 31.82 -30.59
N GLU A 100 -17.10 32.60 -31.10
CA GLU A 100 -15.87 32.06 -31.65
C GLU A 100 -14.89 31.79 -30.51
N PHE A 101 -14.34 30.59 -30.51
CA PHE A 101 -13.27 30.18 -29.63
C PHE A 101 -12.07 31.10 -29.85
N THR A 102 -11.77 31.89 -28.84
CA THR A 102 -10.55 32.69 -28.81
C THR A 102 -9.51 31.88 -28.06
N VAL A 103 -8.40 31.54 -28.74
CA VAL A 103 -7.25 30.93 -28.07
C VAL A 103 -6.71 31.93 -27.06
N VAL A 104 -7.13 31.80 -25.80
CA VAL A 104 -6.43 32.45 -24.69
C VAL A 104 -5.15 31.64 -24.52
N ASN A 105 -4.08 32.07 -25.20
CA ASN A 105 -2.73 31.63 -24.91
C ASN A 105 -2.42 32.05 -23.48
N GLN A 106 -2.86 31.26 -22.50
CA GLN A 106 -2.34 31.34 -21.15
C GLN A 106 -0.88 30.92 -21.27
N VAL A 107 0.02 31.91 -21.29
CA VAL A 107 1.45 31.66 -21.07
C VAL A 107 1.51 30.89 -19.75
N LYS A 108 1.83 29.60 -19.83
CA LYS A 108 1.93 28.76 -18.66
C LYS A 108 3.11 29.29 -17.87
N GLU A 109 2.84 29.87 -16.71
CA GLU A 109 3.91 30.31 -15.82
C GLU A 109 4.85 29.13 -15.57
N PRO A 110 6.18 29.35 -15.60
CA PRO A 110 7.13 28.29 -15.30
C PRO A 110 6.86 27.73 -13.90
N PHE A 111 7.23 26.47 -13.70
CA PHE A 111 7.19 25.89 -12.37
C PHE A 111 8.09 26.69 -11.43
N SER A 112 7.61 26.89 -10.20
CA SER A 112 8.39 27.42 -9.10
C SER A 112 8.13 26.56 -7.87
N TYR A 113 9.20 26.10 -7.22
CA TYR A 113 9.08 25.31 -6.00
C TYR A 113 8.81 26.22 -4.79
N TYR A 114 7.59 26.77 -4.75
CA TYR A 114 7.19 27.77 -3.76
C TYR A 114 7.11 27.27 -2.31
N LEU A 115 7.32 25.97 -2.07
CA LEU A 115 7.40 25.39 -0.74
C LEU A 115 8.82 25.41 -0.14
N GLU A 116 9.86 25.70 -0.92
CA GLU A 116 11.25 25.76 -0.45
C GLU A 116 11.42 26.61 0.84
N PRO A 117 10.85 27.83 0.95
CA PRO A 117 10.99 28.64 2.16
C PRO A 117 10.19 28.12 3.36
N TYR A 118 9.28 27.17 3.13
CA TYR A 118 8.39 26.59 4.14
C TYR A 118 8.74 25.13 4.45
N GLU A 119 9.85 24.62 3.92
CA GLU A 119 10.38 23.32 4.31
C GLU A 119 10.67 23.29 5.82
N GLN A 120 10.41 22.13 6.41
CA GLN A 120 10.56 21.84 7.83
C GLN A 120 11.57 20.70 8.01
N LEU A 121 12.01 20.50 9.25
CA LEU A 121 12.76 19.30 9.60
C LEU A 121 11.94 18.05 9.24
N PHE A 122 12.61 17.04 8.68
CA PHE A 122 11.98 15.81 8.16
C PHE A 122 11.63 14.81 9.28
N VAL A 123 10.96 15.28 10.34
CA VAL A 123 10.66 14.49 11.54
C VAL A 123 9.30 13.80 11.41
N GLU A 124 8.25 14.57 11.11
CA GLU A 124 6.88 14.04 11.02
C GLU A 124 6.70 13.19 9.75
N ALA A 125 7.31 13.61 8.65
CA ALA A 125 7.29 12.87 7.40
C ALA A 125 8.04 11.53 7.51
N ARG A 126 9.20 11.49 8.19
CA ARG A 126 9.89 10.23 8.50
C ARG A 126 9.02 9.34 9.37
N ARG A 127 8.46 9.88 10.44
CA ARG A 127 7.58 9.15 11.35
C ARG A 127 6.39 8.55 10.59
N TYR A 128 5.75 9.32 9.74
CA TYR A 128 4.67 8.87 8.88
C TYR A 128 5.08 7.73 7.93
N LEU A 129 6.19 7.86 7.23
CA LEU A 129 6.69 6.83 6.32
C LEU A 129 7.04 5.53 7.06
N LYS A 130 7.61 5.65 8.27
CA LYS A 130 7.99 4.50 9.09
C LYS A 130 6.79 3.82 9.76
N GLU A 131 6.06 4.57 10.58
CA GLU A 131 4.99 4.06 11.44
C GLU A 131 3.70 3.78 10.66
N ASN A 132 3.32 4.66 9.72
CA ASN A 132 2.04 4.52 9.00
C ASN A 132 2.18 3.82 7.65
N ARG A 133 3.37 3.84 7.04
CA ARG A 133 3.61 3.24 5.72
C ARG A 133 4.52 2.01 5.77
N GLY A 134 5.08 1.68 6.93
CA GLY A 134 5.86 0.46 7.13
C GLY A 134 7.22 0.46 6.45
N LEU A 135 7.78 1.62 6.09
CA LEU A 135 9.08 1.73 5.44
C LEU A 135 10.21 1.70 6.48
N SER A 136 11.33 1.03 6.16
CA SER A 136 12.53 1.04 7.01
C SER A 136 13.26 2.39 6.96
N ASP A 137 14.06 2.71 7.98
CA ASP A 137 14.90 3.91 7.96
C ASP A 137 15.86 3.90 6.76
N ASP A 138 16.47 2.76 6.42
CA ASP A 138 17.34 2.62 5.24
C ASP A 138 16.64 3.03 3.94
N THR A 139 15.39 2.59 3.75
CA THR A 139 14.61 2.99 2.57
C THR A 139 14.27 4.47 2.61
N ILE A 140 13.88 5.01 3.76
CA ILE A 140 13.57 6.43 3.89
C ILE A 140 14.82 7.27 3.59
N ASP A 141 15.97 6.89 4.14
CA ASP A 141 17.27 7.53 3.95
C ASP A 141 17.70 7.49 2.49
N PHE A 142 17.56 6.33 1.82
CA PHE A 142 17.86 6.22 0.40
C PHE A 142 17.12 7.26 -0.45
N PHE A 143 15.80 7.42 -0.27
CA PHE A 143 15.04 8.42 -1.04
C PHE A 143 15.29 9.86 -0.56
N TYR A 144 15.52 10.06 0.75
CA TYR A 144 15.84 11.37 1.31
C TYR A 144 17.20 11.89 0.78
N ASP A 145 18.23 11.05 0.78
CA ASP A 145 19.58 11.37 0.31
C ASP A 145 19.64 11.59 -1.21
N LYS A 146 18.72 11.00 -1.96
CA LYS A 146 18.49 11.33 -3.38
C LYS A 146 17.89 12.71 -3.60
N GLY A 147 17.51 13.41 -2.53
CA GLY A 147 16.93 14.75 -2.57
C GLY A 147 15.48 14.78 -3.05
N VAL A 148 14.81 13.63 -3.13
CA VAL A 148 13.43 13.54 -3.65
C VAL A 148 12.35 13.66 -2.57
N LEU A 149 12.73 13.68 -1.29
CA LEU A 149 11.81 13.85 -0.16
C LEU A 149 12.05 15.18 0.55
N ALA A 150 10.97 15.83 0.98
CA ALA A 150 11.00 16.93 1.95
C ALA A 150 9.74 16.97 2.80
N GLN A 151 9.78 17.68 3.92
CA GLN A 151 8.59 18.02 4.70
C GLN A 151 8.36 19.52 4.56
N ALA A 152 7.12 19.96 4.38
CA ALA A 152 6.80 21.38 4.30
C ALA A 152 5.43 21.68 4.91
N ASN A 153 5.19 22.94 5.23
CA ASN A 153 3.85 23.43 5.57
C ASN A 153 3.20 24.04 4.32
N ALA A 154 2.22 23.35 3.75
CA ALA A 154 1.54 23.78 2.54
C ALA A 154 0.24 24.52 2.87
N LYS A 155 -0.01 25.63 2.17
CA LYS A 155 -1.31 26.31 2.20
C LYS A 155 -2.30 25.58 1.30
N VAL A 156 -3.36 25.03 1.88
CA VAL A 156 -4.44 24.31 1.19
C VAL A 156 -5.77 25.00 1.48
N GLY A 157 -6.24 25.77 0.50
CA GLY A 157 -7.34 26.72 0.72
C GLY A 157 -6.92 27.78 1.74
N ASP A 158 -7.70 27.92 2.81
CA ASP A 158 -7.42 28.87 3.92
C ASP A 158 -6.67 28.23 5.10
N MET A 159 -6.29 26.95 5.00
CA MET A 159 -5.59 26.21 6.04
C MET A 159 -4.11 26.00 5.69
N ILE A 160 -3.29 25.80 6.72
CA ILE A 160 -1.90 25.34 6.60
C ILE A 160 -1.87 23.88 7.07
N GLU A 161 -1.30 23.00 6.26
CA GLU A 161 -1.18 21.58 6.56
C GLU A 161 0.26 21.10 6.41
N PRO A 162 0.76 20.26 7.33
CA PRO A 162 2.04 19.60 7.18
C PRO A 162 1.94 18.51 6.11
N VAL A 163 2.85 18.55 5.14
CA VAL A 163 2.88 17.65 3.99
C VAL A 163 4.25 17.02 3.81
N LEU A 164 4.25 15.76 3.40
CA LEU A 164 5.37 15.12 2.72
C LEU A 164 5.36 15.55 1.25
N VAL A 165 6.51 16.05 0.79
CA VAL A 165 6.75 16.48 -0.58
C VAL A 165 7.59 15.42 -1.28
N PHE A 166 7.07 14.90 -2.39
CA PHE A 166 7.81 14.07 -3.34
C PHE A 166 8.26 14.96 -4.50
N LYS A 167 9.54 15.30 -4.56
CA LYS A 167 10.13 16.19 -5.57
C LYS A 167 10.39 15.44 -6.87
N ASN A 168 10.07 16.08 -7.99
CA ASN A 168 10.42 15.63 -9.33
C ASN A 168 11.65 16.43 -9.75
N LEU A 169 12.79 15.75 -9.94
CA LEU A 169 14.05 16.39 -10.27
C LEU A 169 14.31 16.34 -11.79
N ASP A 170 15.00 17.33 -12.33
CA ASP A 170 15.58 17.22 -13.67
C ASP A 170 16.97 16.56 -13.63
N LYS A 171 17.58 16.39 -14.80
CA LYS A 171 18.94 15.83 -14.95
C LYS A 171 20.04 16.62 -14.21
N ASN A 172 19.76 17.85 -13.79
CA ASN A 172 20.69 18.71 -13.08
C ASN A 172 20.37 18.77 -11.56
N GLY A 173 19.39 17.99 -11.09
CA GLY A 173 18.94 17.99 -9.70
C GLY A 173 18.01 19.15 -9.32
N GLN A 174 17.50 19.92 -10.28
CA GLN A 174 16.57 21.02 -10.02
C GLN A 174 15.14 20.49 -9.87
N VAL A 175 14.41 21.04 -8.90
CA VAL A 175 13.00 20.68 -8.68
C VAL A 175 12.15 21.27 -9.79
N VAL A 176 11.56 20.43 -10.63
CA VAL A 176 10.70 20.80 -11.78
C VAL A 176 9.23 20.42 -11.59
N GLY A 177 8.92 19.79 -10.47
CA GLY A 177 7.57 19.47 -10.04
C GLY A 177 7.60 18.83 -8.65
N ALA A 178 6.42 18.65 -8.07
CA ALA A 178 6.29 17.79 -6.89
C ALA A 178 4.85 17.31 -6.68
N ALA A 179 4.72 16.18 -6.01
CA ALA A 179 3.49 15.68 -5.43
C ALA A 179 3.49 15.86 -3.90
N LEU A 180 2.31 16.11 -3.33
CA LEU A 180 2.10 16.37 -1.91
C LEU A 180 1.20 15.29 -1.32
N GLN A 181 1.62 14.79 -0.15
CA GLN A 181 0.87 13.86 0.68
C GLN A 181 0.70 14.49 2.06
N GLY A 182 -0.55 14.67 2.51
CA GLY A 182 -0.83 15.13 3.87
C GLY A 182 -0.33 14.15 4.93
N LEU A 183 0.21 14.66 6.03
CA LEU A 183 0.70 13.86 7.16
C LEU A 183 -0.38 13.59 8.22
N VAL A 184 -1.48 14.34 8.20
CA VAL A 184 -2.61 14.19 9.12
C VAL A 184 -3.80 13.61 8.37
N ALA A 185 -4.38 12.54 8.91
CA ALA A 185 -5.60 11.97 8.37
C ALA A 185 -6.77 12.94 8.58
N ALA A 186 -7.53 13.21 7.52
CA ALA A 186 -8.76 13.98 7.57
C ALA A 186 -9.82 13.37 6.64
N PRO A 187 -10.40 12.21 7.01
CA PRO A 187 -11.34 11.48 6.16
C PRO A 187 -12.59 12.29 5.77
N ASP A 188 -13.09 13.12 6.70
CA ASP A 188 -14.25 14.00 6.47
C ASP A 188 -13.96 15.08 5.43
N LYS A 189 -12.70 15.52 5.34
CA LYS A 189 -12.25 16.55 4.38
C LYS A 189 -11.83 15.94 3.05
N TYR A 190 -11.20 14.78 3.07
CA TYR A 190 -10.65 14.09 1.89
C TYR A 190 -11.37 12.76 1.64
N PHE A 191 -12.66 12.86 1.31
CA PHE A 191 -13.52 11.70 1.11
C PHE A 191 -12.92 10.68 0.12
N GLY A 192 -12.93 9.40 0.52
CA GLY A 192 -12.37 8.28 -0.24
C GLY A 192 -10.83 8.18 -0.25
N ARG A 193 -10.10 9.25 0.07
CA ARG A 193 -8.62 9.27 0.08
C ARG A 193 -8.01 9.30 1.48
N GLY A 194 -8.76 9.77 2.49
CA GLY A 194 -8.34 9.90 3.88
C GLY A 194 -7.33 11.02 4.16
N TYR A 195 -6.60 11.47 3.12
CA TYR A 195 -5.51 12.44 3.22
C TYR A 195 -5.53 13.40 2.03
N LEU A 196 -4.86 14.55 2.19
CA LEU A 196 -4.49 15.41 1.09
C LEU A 196 -3.60 14.64 0.10
N LYS A 197 -4.00 14.63 -1.18
CA LYS A 197 -3.19 14.16 -2.30
C LYS A 197 -3.29 15.19 -3.43
N GLN A 198 -2.17 15.82 -3.78
CA GLN A 198 -2.16 16.91 -4.75
C GLN A 198 -0.84 16.99 -5.52
N ILE A 199 -0.88 17.33 -6.81
CA ILE A 199 0.31 17.73 -7.57
C ILE A 199 0.45 19.26 -7.49
N MET A 200 1.67 19.75 -7.24
CA MET A 200 1.93 21.19 -7.18
C MET A 200 1.56 21.87 -8.51
N LYS A 201 1.07 23.10 -8.42
CA LYS A 201 0.64 23.87 -9.59
C LYS A 201 1.83 24.08 -10.53
N ASN A 202 1.57 23.96 -11.84
CA ASN A 202 2.55 24.13 -12.91
C ASN A 202 3.71 23.12 -12.90
N SER A 203 3.66 22.04 -12.11
CA SER A 203 4.64 20.94 -12.21
C SER A 203 4.81 20.49 -13.66
N GLN A 204 6.06 20.24 -14.05
CA GLN A 204 6.38 19.71 -15.37
C GLN A 204 5.63 18.38 -15.57
N PRO A 205 4.83 18.23 -16.64
CA PRO A 205 4.03 17.04 -16.83
C PRO A 205 4.92 15.82 -17.14
N TYR A 206 4.37 14.64 -16.86
CA TYR A 206 4.96 13.34 -17.21
C TYR A 206 6.33 13.03 -16.58
N ASN A 207 6.78 13.80 -15.58
CA ASN A 207 8.07 13.58 -14.95
C ASN A 207 7.94 12.55 -13.81
N GLY A 208 7.11 12.84 -12.80
CA GLY A 208 6.98 11.99 -11.62
C GLY A 208 8.24 11.91 -10.78
N MET A 209 8.09 11.51 -9.52
CA MET A 209 9.24 11.26 -8.65
C MET A 209 10.00 10.06 -9.20
N HIS A 210 11.32 10.17 -9.34
CA HIS A 210 12.14 9.07 -9.80
C HIS A 210 13.51 9.07 -9.14
N VAL A 211 14.12 7.89 -9.05
CA VAL A 211 15.46 7.67 -8.50
C VAL A 211 16.21 6.61 -9.30
N ASP A 212 17.51 6.79 -9.42
CA ASP A 212 18.40 5.89 -10.14
C ASP A 212 19.20 5.02 -9.16
N ILE A 213 19.22 3.71 -9.43
CA ILE A 213 20.05 2.70 -8.77
C ILE A 213 21.10 2.24 -9.76
N GLY A 214 22.38 2.37 -9.41
CA GLY A 214 23.49 2.03 -10.32
C GLY A 214 23.50 2.91 -11.57
N THR A 215 23.73 2.29 -12.73
CA THR A 215 23.63 2.93 -14.05
C THR A 215 22.40 2.38 -14.77
N PRO A 216 21.27 3.11 -14.76
CA PRO A 216 20.01 2.61 -15.32
C PRO A 216 20.14 2.09 -16.74
N ASN A 217 19.63 0.87 -16.96
CA ASN A 217 19.44 0.28 -18.28
C ASN A 217 18.00 -0.24 -18.50
N ARG A 218 17.14 -0.11 -17.47
CA ARG A 218 15.73 -0.49 -17.48
C ARG A 218 14.91 0.41 -16.54
N LEU A 219 13.59 0.34 -16.68
CA LEU A 219 12.63 1.16 -15.96
C LEU A 219 11.66 0.30 -15.16
N VAL A 220 11.39 0.70 -13.92
CA VAL A 220 10.28 0.19 -13.12
C VAL A 220 9.34 1.34 -12.82
N PHE A 221 8.06 1.16 -13.12
CA PHE A 221 7.02 2.16 -12.87
C PHE A 221 6.06 1.68 -11.79
N ALA A 222 5.90 2.46 -10.72
CA ALA A 222 4.83 2.27 -9.74
C ALA A 222 3.75 3.35 -9.89
N GLU A 223 2.53 3.06 -9.44
CA GLU A 223 1.40 3.98 -9.61
C GLU A 223 1.60 5.31 -8.86
N SER A 224 2.10 5.25 -7.63
CA SER A 224 2.35 6.41 -6.77
C SER A 224 3.75 6.40 -6.13
N SER A 225 4.14 7.51 -5.50
CA SER A 225 5.45 7.64 -4.85
C SER A 225 5.62 6.69 -3.67
N ILE A 226 4.57 6.47 -2.87
CA ILE A 226 4.60 5.54 -1.74
C ILE A 226 4.67 4.10 -2.24
N ASP A 227 3.95 3.76 -3.30
CA ASP A 227 4.03 2.43 -3.92
C ASP A 227 5.41 2.17 -4.50
N LEU A 228 6.06 3.19 -5.08
CA LEU A 228 7.44 3.09 -5.55
C LEU A 228 8.42 2.79 -4.42
N MET A 229 8.28 3.49 -3.29
CA MET A 229 9.10 3.27 -2.10
C MET A 229 8.82 1.89 -1.47
N SER A 230 7.57 1.43 -1.50
CA SER A 230 7.18 0.12 -0.97
C SER A 230 7.69 -1.02 -1.85
N TYR A 231 7.62 -0.86 -3.17
CA TYR A 231 8.25 -1.77 -4.13
C TYR A 231 9.76 -1.84 -3.91
N TYR A 232 10.42 -0.68 -3.73
CA TYR A 232 11.84 -0.64 -3.41
C TYR A 232 12.15 -1.38 -2.11
N GLU A 233 11.43 -1.11 -1.01
CA GLU A 233 11.66 -1.77 0.29
C GLU A 233 11.67 -3.30 0.19
N ILE A 234 10.77 -3.86 -0.61
CA ILE A 234 10.64 -5.33 -0.79
C ILE A 234 11.75 -5.88 -1.69
N HIS A 235 12.23 -5.12 -2.67
CA HIS A 235 13.13 -5.61 -3.72
C HIS A 235 14.56 -5.06 -3.65
N LYS A 236 14.87 -4.17 -2.69
CA LYS A 236 16.12 -3.40 -2.62
C LYS A 236 17.39 -4.24 -2.73
N ASP A 237 17.36 -5.48 -2.24
CA ASP A 237 18.51 -6.40 -2.31
C ASP A 237 18.74 -7.02 -3.70
N SER A 238 17.72 -6.97 -4.57
CA SER A 238 17.76 -7.52 -5.93
C SER A 238 17.81 -6.44 -7.03
N LEU A 239 17.50 -5.19 -6.69
CA LEU A 239 17.48 -4.09 -7.66
C LEU A 239 18.89 -3.60 -7.99
N SER A 240 19.23 -3.65 -9.28
CA SER A 240 20.45 -3.07 -9.85
C SER A 240 20.16 -2.43 -11.21
N ASP A 241 20.96 -1.41 -11.53
CA ASP A 241 20.97 -0.71 -12.83
C ASP A 241 19.59 -0.35 -13.37
N VAL A 242 18.79 0.31 -12.52
CA VAL A 242 17.37 0.59 -12.78
C VAL A 242 17.00 2.00 -12.38
N ARG A 243 16.12 2.62 -13.17
CA ARG A 243 15.40 3.83 -12.77
C ARG A 243 14.01 3.45 -12.27
N LEU A 244 13.73 3.83 -11.03
CA LEU A 244 12.43 3.69 -10.38
C LEU A 244 11.64 4.98 -10.63
N VAL A 245 10.40 4.88 -11.11
CA VAL A 245 9.57 6.04 -11.46
C VAL A 245 8.15 5.91 -10.91
N SER A 246 7.65 6.97 -10.30
CA SER A 246 6.22 7.09 -10.01
C SER A 246 5.47 7.66 -11.21
N LEU A 247 4.36 7.02 -11.59
CA LEU A 247 3.50 7.51 -12.67
C LEU A 247 2.70 8.77 -12.30
N GLU A 248 2.55 9.05 -10.99
CA GLU A 248 1.64 10.06 -10.44
C GLU A 248 0.20 9.85 -10.92
N GLY A 249 -0.30 8.61 -10.75
CA GLY A 249 -1.49 8.07 -11.42
C GLY A 249 -1.13 7.54 -12.81
N LEU A 250 -1.88 6.55 -13.31
CA LEU A 250 -1.61 5.72 -14.51
C LEU A 250 -1.42 6.47 -15.86
N LYS A 251 -0.50 7.44 -15.91
CA LYS A 251 -0.20 8.33 -17.04
C LYS A 251 0.82 7.67 -17.95
N THR A 252 0.36 7.11 -19.07
CA THR A 252 1.21 6.51 -20.10
C THR A 252 2.27 7.47 -20.65
N GLY A 253 1.99 8.78 -20.68
CA GLY A 253 2.96 9.79 -21.09
C GLY A 253 4.23 9.81 -20.21
N THR A 254 4.11 9.48 -18.93
CA THR A 254 5.27 9.34 -18.03
C THR A 254 6.18 8.20 -18.47
N ILE A 255 5.59 7.08 -18.91
CA ILE A 255 6.34 5.94 -19.45
C ILE A 255 7.08 6.35 -20.73
N GLY A 256 6.38 7.04 -21.65
CA GLY A 256 6.96 7.53 -22.90
C GLY A 256 8.14 8.47 -22.68
N ARG A 257 8.00 9.44 -21.77
CA ARG A 257 9.08 10.39 -21.43
C ARG A 257 10.31 9.65 -20.94
N HIS A 258 10.15 8.81 -19.92
CA HIS A 258 11.27 8.11 -19.28
C HIS A 258 11.94 7.10 -20.20
N LEU A 259 11.20 6.46 -21.10
CA LEU A 259 11.77 5.59 -22.13
C LEU A 259 12.73 6.36 -23.05
N ILE A 260 12.30 7.51 -23.56
CA ILE A 260 13.13 8.32 -24.47
C ILE A 260 14.34 8.89 -23.72
N GLN A 261 14.14 9.33 -22.48
CA GLN A 261 15.21 9.83 -21.64
C GLN A 261 16.26 8.76 -21.34
N LEU A 262 15.85 7.59 -20.85
CA LEU A 262 16.75 6.47 -20.57
C LEU A 262 17.53 6.07 -21.82
N ARG A 263 16.85 5.98 -22.98
CA ARG A 263 17.51 5.65 -24.24
C ARG A 263 18.60 6.65 -24.61
N ALA A 264 18.33 7.95 -24.48
CA ALA A 264 19.32 8.99 -24.77
C ALA A 264 20.53 8.88 -23.83
N GLU A 265 20.29 8.59 -22.54
CA GLU A 265 21.32 8.39 -21.53
C GLU A 265 22.20 7.14 -21.83
N MET A 266 21.57 6.01 -22.18
CA MET A 266 22.27 4.79 -22.59
C MET A 266 23.11 4.99 -23.86
N GLU A 267 22.61 5.79 -24.80
CA GLU A 267 23.32 6.18 -26.03
C GLU A 267 24.35 7.31 -25.78
N ARG A 268 24.47 7.82 -24.55
CA ARG A 268 25.32 8.94 -24.13
C ARG A 268 25.14 10.20 -24.99
N ARG A 269 23.89 10.47 -25.39
CA ARG A 269 23.53 11.67 -26.15
C ARG A 269 22.61 12.58 -25.33
N PRO A 270 22.69 13.91 -25.53
CA PRO A 270 21.72 14.81 -24.94
C PRO A 270 20.34 14.57 -25.55
N LEU A 271 19.29 14.74 -24.74
CA LEU A 271 17.94 14.96 -25.25
C LEU A 271 17.96 16.20 -26.15
N SER A 272 17.39 16.08 -27.36
CA SER A 272 17.36 17.19 -28.29
C SER A 272 16.47 18.31 -27.73
N SER A 273 16.91 19.56 -27.88
CA SER A 273 16.18 20.76 -27.46
C SER A 273 14.81 20.92 -28.15
N SER A 274 14.56 20.17 -29.22
CA SER A 274 13.27 20.12 -29.91
C SER A 274 12.22 19.24 -29.20
N TRP A 275 12.60 18.44 -28.21
CA TRP A 275 11.69 17.54 -27.50
C TRP A 275 10.98 18.30 -26.38
N THR A 276 9.77 18.78 -26.69
CA THR A 276 8.87 19.32 -25.67
C THR A 276 8.30 18.21 -24.81
N ASP A 277 7.68 18.55 -23.68
CA ASP A 277 7.05 17.56 -22.79
C ASP A 277 5.95 16.75 -23.52
N GLU A 278 5.22 17.38 -24.44
CA GLU A 278 4.19 16.72 -25.26
C GLU A 278 4.78 15.69 -26.22
N ILE A 279 5.95 15.98 -26.79
CA ILE A 279 6.65 15.06 -27.69
C ILE A 279 7.22 13.89 -26.87
N LEU A 280 7.80 14.17 -25.71
CA LEU A 280 8.29 13.13 -24.79
C LEU A 280 7.16 12.20 -24.34
N ALA A 281 5.97 12.72 -24.07
CA ALA A 281 4.80 11.92 -23.70
C ALA A 281 4.39 10.91 -24.78
N GLN A 282 4.64 11.21 -26.05
CA GLN A 282 4.39 10.31 -27.19
C GLN A 282 5.51 9.30 -27.43
N GLY A 283 6.51 9.24 -26.54
CA GLY A 283 7.71 8.42 -26.70
C GLY A 283 7.43 6.92 -26.89
N LEU A 284 6.37 6.39 -26.27
CA LEU A 284 5.94 5.00 -26.49
C LEU A 284 5.43 4.77 -27.92
N ASP A 285 4.55 5.64 -28.41
CA ASP A 285 3.99 5.52 -29.76
C ASP A 285 5.10 5.66 -30.82
N GLU A 286 6.05 6.56 -30.60
CA GLU A 286 7.22 6.71 -31.48
C GLU A 286 8.14 5.48 -31.43
N ALA A 287 8.39 4.91 -30.25
CA ALA A 287 9.17 3.69 -30.12
C ALA A 287 8.52 2.53 -30.88
N VAL A 288 7.19 2.37 -30.81
CA VAL A 288 6.46 1.36 -31.58
C VAL A 288 6.59 1.61 -33.09
N LYS A 289 6.36 2.85 -33.57
CA LYS A 289 6.50 3.22 -35.00
C LYS A 289 7.88 2.91 -35.56
N GLN A 290 8.93 3.12 -34.76
CA GLN A 290 10.32 2.85 -35.14
C GLN A 290 10.72 1.37 -34.99
N GLY A 291 9.78 0.49 -34.59
CA GLY A 291 10.04 -0.93 -34.40
C GLY A 291 10.98 -1.23 -33.23
N TYR A 292 11.04 -0.35 -32.22
CA TYR A 292 11.95 -0.47 -31.08
C TYR A 292 11.69 -1.74 -30.24
N PHE A 293 10.45 -2.21 -30.23
CA PHE A 293 10.02 -3.43 -29.54
C PHE A 293 9.76 -4.62 -30.47
N LYS A 294 10.04 -4.46 -31.77
CA LYS A 294 9.74 -5.48 -32.77
C LYS A 294 10.56 -6.75 -32.51
N ASP A 295 9.95 -7.91 -32.76
CA ASP A 295 10.59 -9.23 -32.63
C ASP A 295 11.16 -9.51 -31.23
N GLY A 296 10.53 -8.97 -30.18
CA GLY A 296 10.92 -9.18 -28.78
C GLY A 296 12.15 -8.38 -28.33
N LYS A 297 12.65 -7.45 -29.16
CA LYS A 297 13.71 -6.51 -28.76
C LYS A 297 13.25 -5.69 -27.56
N ASN A 298 14.20 -5.40 -26.67
CA ASN A 298 13.98 -4.49 -25.54
C ASN A 298 12.84 -4.92 -24.59
N SER A 299 12.49 -6.21 -24.56
CA SER A 299 11.40 -6.75 -23.74
C SER A 299 11.65 -6.66 -22.22
N HIS A 300 12.90 -6.50 -21.82
CA HIS A 300 13.31 -6.34 -20.42
C HIS A 300 13.25 -4.88 -19.93
N LEU A 301 12.99 -3.90 -20.80
CA LEU A 301 13.14 -2.49 -20.44
C LEU A 301 12.05 -1.96 -19.51
N LEU A 302 10.81 -2.47 -19.64
CA LEU A 302 9.65 -1.89 -18.97
C LEU A 302 9.06 -2.88 -17.98
N THR A 303 9.17 -2.56 -16.70
CA THR A 303 8.48 -3.27 -15.61
C THR A 303 7.38 -2.38 -15.07
N LEU A 304 6.13 -2.88 -15.03
CA LEU A 304 5.00 -2.17 -14.44
C LEU A 304 4.64 -2.80 -13.09
N ALA A 305 5.00 -2.07 -12.04
CA ALA A 305 4.68 -2.33 -10.64
C ALA A 305 3.48 -1.48 -10.18
N VAL A 306 2.42 -1.46 -10.98
CA VAL A 306 1.17 -0.72 -10.69
C VAL A 306 0.25 -1.55 -9.79
N ASP A 307 -0.83 -0.93 -9.31
CA ASP A 307 -1.79 -1.60 -8.43
C ASP A 307 -2.42 -2.83 -9.11
N ASN A 308 -2.64 -3.89 -8.32
CA ASN A 308 -3.36 -5.09 -8.77
C ASN A 308 -4.88 -4.88 -8.65
N ASP A 309 -5.38 -3.92 -9.43
CA ASP A 309 -6.79 -3.59 -9.56
C ASP A 309 -7.23 -3.57 -11.04
N VAL A 310 -8.49 -3.22 -11.31
CA VAL A 310 -9.02 -3.17 -12.67
C VAL A 310 -8.24 -2.19 -13.55
N LYS A 311 -7.85 -1.02 -13.03
CA LYS A 311 -7.21 0.03 -13.84
C LYS A 311 -5.74 -0.30 -14.12
N GLY A 312 -5.01 -0.81 -13.15
CA GLY A 312 -3.63 -1.26 -13.31
C GLY A 312 -3.52 -2.41 -14.32
N LYS A 313 -4.43 -3.39 -14.23
CA LYS A 313 -4.48 -4.51 -15.19
C LYS A 313 -4.84 -4.04 -16.60
N GLN A 314 -5.81 -3.15 -16.72
CA GLN A 314 -6.17 -2.55 -18.00
C GLN A 314 -5.00 -1.77 -18.65
N LEU A 315 -4.21 -1.03 -17.88
CA LEU A 315 -3.01 -0.35 -18.41
C LEU A 315 -2.02 -1.36 -19.00
N ILE A 316 -1.77 -2.46 -18.29
CA ILE A 316 -0.84 -3.51 -18.74
C ILE A 316 -1.34 -4.16 -20.03
N GLU A 317 -2.64 -4.47 -20.10
CA GLU A 317 -3.27 -5.03 -21.31
C GLU A 317 -3.18 -4.06 -22.49
N GLU A 318 -3.49 -2.78 -22.29
CA GLU A 318 -3.42 -1.77 -23.36
C GLU A 318 -2.00 -1.60 -23.95
N LEU A 319 -0.96 -1.73 -23.13
CA LEU A 319 0.43 -1.71 -23.63
C LEU A 319 0.75 -2.98 -24.42
N LYS A 320 0.33 -4.16 -23.93
CA LYS A 320 0.51 -5.44 -24.63
C LYS A 320 -0.21 -5.45 -25.99
N ASP A 321 -1.44 -4.94 -26.05
CA ASP A 321 -2.22 -4.83 -27.28
C ASP A 321 -1.55 -3.93 -28.32
N LYS A 322 -0.82 -2.91 -27.87
CA LYS A 322 0.03 -2.04 -28.70
C LYS A 322 1.39 -2.68 -29.07
N SER A 323 1.58 -3.97 -28.80
CA SER A 323 2.85 -4.69 -29.01
C SER A 323 4.03 -4.09 -28.24
N ILE A 324 3.76 -3.47 -27.09
CA ILE A 324 4.80 -2.99 -26.16
C ILE A 324 5.00 -4.07 -25.09
N PRO A 325 6.17 -4.73 -25.05
CA PRO A 325 6.46 -5.73 -24.04
C PRO A 325 6.60 -5.05 -22.68
N VAL A 326 5.89 -5.58 -21.68
CA VAL A 326 5.96 -5.15 -20.29
C VAL A 326 6.07 -6.36 -19.38
N ILE A 327 6.93 -6.25 -18.37
CA ILE A 327 7.00 -7.19 -17.25
C ILE A 327 5.92 -6.78 -16.26
N ASP A 328 4.92 -7.64 -16.06
CA ASP A 328 3.89 -7.45 -15.03
C ASP A 328 4.52 -7.73 -13.67
N ALA A 329 4.62 -6.68 -12.85
CA ALA A 329 5.07 -6.74 -11.47
C ALA A 329 4.01 -6.15 -10.55
N THR A 330 2.72 -6.36 -10.81
CA THR A 330 1.67 -6.00 -9.85
C THR A 330 1.84 -6.77 -8.54
N PRO A 331 1.52 -6.20 -7.37
CA PRO A 331 1.65 -6.90 -6.10
C PRO A 331 0.76 -8.16 -6.09
N PRO A 332 1.20 -9.27 -5.48
CA PRO A 332 0.36 -10.44 -5.26
C PRO A 332 -0.90 -10.05 -4.49
N LYS A 333 -2.01 -10.70 -4.83
CA LYS A 333 -3.32 -10.44 -4.24
C LYS A 333 -4.00 -11.77 -3.93
N ALA A 334 -4.57 -11.92 -2.73
CA ALA A 334 -5.23 -13.16 -2.33
C ALA A 334 -6.51 -13.41 -3.14
N GLU A 335 -6.95 -14.67 -3.16
CA GLU A 335 -8.19 -15.05 -3.84
C GLU A 335 -9.39 -14.29 -3.23
N GLY A 336 -10.22 -13.69 -4.08
CA GLY A 336 -11.38 -12.90 -3.66
C GLY A 336 -11.11 -11.43 -3.30
N GLN A 337 -9.86 -10.99 -3.14
CA GLN A 337 -9.54 -9.57 -2.95
C GLN A 337 -9.75 -8.78 -4.26
N SER A 338 -10.36 -7.60 -4.18
CA SER A 338 -10.67 -6.77 -5.37
C SER A 338 -9.49 -5.92 -5.83
N LYS A 339 -8.63 -5.46 -4.91
CA LYS A 339 -7.47 -4.61 -5.17
C LYS A 339 -6.31 -4.95 -4.23
N MET A 340 -5.09 -4.68 -4.68
CA MET A 340 -3.89 -4.66 -3.84
C MET A 340 -2.94 -3.59 -4.37
N ASP A 341 -2.42 -2.73 -3.51
CA ASP A 341 -1.34 -1.79 -3.82
C ASP A 341 -0.04 -2.24 -3.12
N TRP A 342 1.10 -1.69 -3.53
CA TRP A 342 2.40 -2.12 -2.99
C TRP A 342 2.60 -1.73 -1.52
N ASN A 343 1.96 -0.66 -1.04
CA ASN A 343 2.04 -0.29 0.37
C ASN A 343 1.24 -1.24 1.27
N ALA A 344 0.05 -1.64 0.84
CA ALA A 344 -0.77 -2.64 1.51
C ALA A 344 -0.04 -3.99 1.55
N TYR A 345 0.52 -4.43 0.42
CA TYR A 345 1.28 -5.67 0.35
C TYR A 345 2.52 -5.67 1.26
N LEU A 346 3.25 -4.54 1.34
CA LEU A 346 4.37 -4.37 2.28
C LEU A 346 3.92 -4.52 3.74
N GLN A 347 2.81 -3.89 4.11
CA GLN A 347 2.28 -3.96 5.47
C GLN A 347 1.84 -5.38 5.84
N GLU A 348 1.14 -6.07 4.94
CA GLU A 348 0.77 -7.48 5.13
C GLU A 348 2.01 -8.36 5.31
N THR A 349 3.01 -8.22 4.45
CA THR A 349 4.26 -9.00 4.50
C THR A 349 5.00 -8.80 5.83
N LYS A 350 5.09 -7.55 6.33
CA LYS A 350 5.74 -7.25 7.60
C LYS A 350 4.94 -7.74 8.81
N ALA A 351 3.61 -7.69 8.73
CA ALA A 351 2.75 -8.23 9.77
C ALA A 351 2.92 -9.75 9.90
N THR A 352 2.88 -10.48 8.78
CA THR A 352 3.11 -11.93 8.76
C THR A 352 4.47 -12.30 9.33
N PHE A 353 5.55 -11.63 8.89
CA PHE A 353 6.90 -11.87 9.40
C PHE A 353 7.01 -11.61 10.91
N SER A 354 6.31 -10.58 11.42
CA SER A 354 6.26 -10.31 12.85
C SER A 354 5.59 -11.45 13.62
N THR A 355 4.43 -11.93 13.16
CA THR A 355 3.69 -13.03 13.80
C THR A 355 4.49 -14.33 13.78
N GLU A 356 5.12 -14.68 12.66
CA GLU A 356 6.00 -15.88 12.58
C GLU A 356 7.12 -15.83 13.62
N LYS A 357 7.78 -14.67 13.77
CA LYS A 357 8.84 -14.47 14.76
C LYS A 357 8.34 -14.60 16.21
N TYR A 358 7.13 -14.11 16.50
CA TYR A 358 6.54 -14.30 17.82
C TYR A 358 6.21 -15.76 18.06
N GLN A 359 5.64 -16.45 17.07
CA GLN A 359 5.32 -17.88 17.19
C GLN A 359 6.58 -18.71 17.45
N GLU A 360 7.69 -18.45 16.73
CA GLU A 360 8.97 -19.11 17.00
C GLU A 360 9.46 -18.89 18.44
N LYS A 361 9.31 -17.67 18.97
CA LYS A 361 9.68 -17.35 20.35
C LYS A 361 8.76 -18.04 21.36
N ILE A 362 7.46 -18.09 21.10
CA ILE A 362 6.47 -18.79 21.94
C ILE A 362 6.81 -20.28 21.99
N ASP A 363 7.03 -20.91 20.84
CA ASP A 363 7.35 -22.34 20.76
C ASP A 363 8.63 -22.69 21.53
N HIS A 364 9.65 -21.83 21.43
CA HIS A 364 10.89 -21.98 22.20
C HIS A 364 10.64 -21.87 23.71
N LEU A 365 9.89 -20.87 24.16
CA LEU A 365 9.59 -20.67 25.58
C LEU A 365 8.76 -21.82 26.15
N ILE A 366 7.77 -22.32 25.41
CA ILE A 366 7.00 -23.52 25.82
C ILE A 366 7.94 -24.71 25.98
N SER A 367 8.85 -24.93 25.02
CA SER A 367 9.83 -26.01 25.10
C SER A 367 10.78 -25.88 26.30
N ASP A 368 11.20 -24.66 26.65
CA ASP A 368 12.06 -24.43 27.80
C ASP A 368 11.31 -24.57 29.14
N VAL A 369 10.03 -24.20 29.18
CA VAL A 369 9.18 -24.41 30.36
C VAL A 369 9.08 -25.90 30.68
N ILE A 370 9.09 -26.78 29.67
CA ILE A 370 8.89 -28.24 29.84
C ILE A 370 10.25 -28.99 29.85
N LEU A 371 11.28 -28.42 30.47
CA LEU A 371 12.66 -28.93 30.43
C LEU A 371 12.78 -30.45 30.72
N GLY A 372 13.05 -31.24 29.66
CA GLY A 372 13.84 -32.48 29.70
C GLY A 372 13.15 -33.77 30.15
N ASP A 373 12.02 -33.74 30.85
CA ASP A 373 11.22 -34.93 31.17
C ASP A 373 9.76 -34.71 30.80
N GLU A 374 9.15 -35.77 30.30
CA GLU A 374 7.74 -35.81 29.97
C GLU A 374 6.96 -35.61 31.28
N THR A 375 6.52 -34.37 31.50
CA THR A 375 5.37 -33.96 32.32
C THR A 375 5.61 -33.66 33.82
N TYR A 376 5.02 -32.56 34.30
CA TYR A 376 4.94 -32.15 35.71
C TYR A 376 3.99 -33.04 36.51
N TYR A 377 4.35 -34.32 36.63
CA TYR A 377 3.53 -35.36 37.26
C TYR A 377 4.15 -35.83 38.57
N LEU A 378 3.27 -36.19 39.50
CA LEU A 378 3.61 -36.77 40.79
C LEU A 378 3.20 -38.25 40.76
N TRP A 379 4.08 -39.13 41.24
CA TRP A 379 3.96 -40.59 41.08
C TRP A 379 3.88 -41.37 42.40
N HIS A 380 3.54 -40.69 43.50
CA HIS A 380 3.55 -41.28 44.84
C HIS A 380 2.53 -42.42 45.01
N ASP A 381 1.45 -42.45 44.21
CA ASP A 381 0.47 -43.54 44.23
C ASP A 381 1.14 -44.87 43.84
N ASP A 382 1.90 -44.91 42.74
CA ASP A 382 2.68 -46.09 42.34
C ASP A 382 3.78 -46.43 43.35
N GLU A 383 4.47 -45.43 43.90
CA GLU A 383 5.49 -45.64 44.94
C GLU A 383 4.90 -46.28 46.20
N LEU A 384 3.75 -45.81 46.68
CA LEU A 384 3.04 -46.38 47.82
C LEU A 384 2.60 -47.82 47.53
N VAL A 385 2.07 -48.09 46.34
CA VAL A 385 1.69 -49.45 45.90
C VAL A 385 2.91 -50.37 45.92
N ASN A 386 4.06 -49.92 45.41
CA ASN A 386 5.31 -50.68 45.40
C ASN A 386 5.81 -51.01 46.82
N LEU A 387 5.55 -50.13 47.79
CA LEU A 387 5.82 -50.33 49.22
C LEU A 387 4.76 -51.19 49.95
N GLY A 388 3.74 -51.69 49.24
CA GLY A 388 2.70 -52.57 49.77
C GLY A 388 1.49 -51.84 50.38
N ALA A 389 1.28 -50.57 50.04
CA ALA A 389 0.08 -49.85 50.44
C ALA A 389 -1.17 -50.42 49.73
N GLY A 390 -2.25 -50.64 50.47
CA GLY A 390 -3.58 -50.89 49.90
C GLY A 390 -4.41 -49.61 49.79
N ASP A 391 -5.60 -49.71 49.18
CA ASP A 391 -6.48 -48.57 48.88
C ASP A 391 -6.75 -47.63 50.07
N SER A 392 -6.88 -48.18 51.28
CA SER A 392 -7.15 -47.37 52.48
C SER A 392 -5.97 -46.49 52.90
N ILE A 393 -4.73 -46.89 52.57
CA ILE A 393 -3.52 -46.11 52.84
C ILE A 393 -3.34 -45.04 51.77
N ILE A 394 -3.57 -45.38 50.49
CA ILE A 394 -3.56 -44.41 49.38
C ILE A 394 -4.61 -43.33 49.64
N GLN A 395 -5.83 -43.73 50.03
CA GLN A 395 -6.87 -42.78 50.41
C GLN A 395 -6.44 -41.89 51.59
N ALA A 396 -5.70 -42.43 52.58
CA ALA A 396 -5.21 -41.65 53.71
C ALA A 396 -4.09 -40.66 53.31
N PHE A 397 -3.31 -40.97 52.28
CA PHE A 397 -2.34 -40.05 51.67
C PHE A 397 -3.06 -38.87 51.03
N HIS A 398 -4.01 -39.12 50.12
CA HIS A 398 -4.79 -38.07 49.47
C HIS A 398 -5.55 -37.16 50.43
N HIS A 399 -6.13 -37.71 51.53
CA HIS A 399 -6.80 -36.88 52.55
C HIS A 399 -5.87 -35.95 53.34
N GLN A 400 -4.56 -36.19 53.33
CA GLN A 400 -3.56 -35.36 54.02
C GLN A 400 -2.95 -34.29 53.11
N LEU A 401 -3.18 -34.37 51.79
CA LEU A 401 -2.72 -33.36 50.85
C LEU A 401 -3.56 -32.09 50.98
N GLU A 402 -2.88 -30.95 51.10
CA GLU A 402 -3.48 -29.63 51.03
C GLU A 402 -3.71 -29.21 49.56
N ASP A 403 -4.89 -28.67 49.26
CA ASP A 403 -5.18 -28.00 47.98
C ASP A 403 -4.43 -26.66 47.93
N ARG A 404 -3.26 -26.65 47.28
CA ARG A 404 -2.39 -25.49 47.14
C ARG A 404 -2.53 -24.89 45.74
N ARG A 405 -2.71 -23.56 45.71
CA ARG A 405 -2.81 -22.78 44.48
C ARG A 405 -1.75 -21.69 44.46
N TYR A 406 -1.12 -21.52 43.31
CA TYR A 406 -0.08 -20.53 43.03
C TYR A 406 -0.57 -19.61 41.93
N VAL A 407 -0.31 -18.30 42.01
CA VAL A 407 -0.81 -17.34 41.01
C VAL A 407 0.36 -16.77 40.23
N ILE A 408 0.38 -16.99 38.92
CA ILE A 408 1.36 -16.42 37.98
C ILE A 408 0.61 -15.54 36.99
N ASN A 409 0.90 -14.23 36.97
CA ASN A 409 0.28 -13.29 36.02
C ASN A 409 -1.26 -13.42 35.90
N GLN A 410 -1.95 -13.55 37.04
CA GLN A 410 -3.41 -13.75 37.17
C GLN A 410 -3.94 -15.13 36.78
N ALA A 411 -3.07 -16.08 36.38
CA ALA A 411 -3.42 -17.47 36.18
C ALA A 411 -3.14 -18.30 37.44
N GLU A 412 -4.05 -19.18 37.82
CA GLU A 412 -3.85 -20.14 38.89
C GLU A 412 -3.16 -21.41 38.38
N LEU A 413 -2.12 -21.82 39.10
CA LEU A 413 -1.44 -23.11 39.00
C LEU A 413 -1.77 -23.96 40.21
N TYR A 414 -2.16 -25.21 39.98
CA TYR A 414 -2.48 -26.15 41.05
C TYR A 414 -2.33 -27.60 40.55
N VAL A 415 -2.22 -28.54 41.48
CA VAL A 415 -2.13 -29.97 41.14
C VAL A 415 -3.54 -30.53 40.99
N GLU A 416 -3.83 -31.15 39.84
CA GLU A 416 -5.05 -31.91 39.62
C GLU A 416 -4.85 -33.39 39.92
N GLU A 417 -5.86 -34.02 40.50
CA GLU A 417 -5.87 -35.46 40.71
C GLU A 417 -5.83 -36.19 39.36
N SER A 418 -4.94 -37.18 39.27
CA SER A 418 -4.85 -38.02 38.08
C SER A 418 -5.79 -39.21 38.18
N SER A 419 -6.42 -39.56 37.06
CA SER A 419 -7.18 -40.80 36.90
C SER A 419 -6.40 -41.89 36.15
N ASN A 420 -5.16 -41.59 35.73
CA ASN A 420 -4.26 -42.55 35.08
C ASN A 420 -3.61 -43.46 36.12
N ASP A 421 -3.51 -44.77 35.80
CA ASP A 421 -2.95 -45.80 36.67
C ASP A 421 -1.52 -45.43 37.14
N GLY A 422 -1.40 -45.06 38.42
CA GLY A 422 -0.11 -44.88 39.12
C GLY A 422 0.31 -43.42 39.37
N ALA A 423 -0.25 -42.44 38.68
CA ALA A 423 0.05 -41.03 38.95
C ALA A 423 -0.88 -40.48 40.05
N THR A 424 -0.29 -39.79 41.03
CA THR A 424 -1.02 -39.07 42.08
C THR A 424 -1.74 -37.84 41.52
N GLY A 425 -1.06 -37.10 40.65
CA GLY A 425 -1.58 -35.88 40.07
C GLY A 425 -0.61 -35.22 39.10
N TYR A 426 -1.05 -34.13 38.48
CA TYR A 426 -0.26 -33.35 37.53
C TYR A 426 -0.48 -31.86 37.75
N LEU A 427 0.54 -31.05 37.50
CA LEU A 427 0.41 -29.60 37.57
C LEU A 427 -0.41 -29.10 36.37
N SER A 428 -1.39 -28.25 36.64
CA SER A 428 -2.21 -27.59 35.63
C SER A 428 -2.17 -26.06 35.78
N ILE A 429 -2.42 -25.35 34.69
CA ILE A 429 -2.72 -23.91 34.65
C ILE A 429 -4.19 -23.77 34.28
N GLU A 430 -5.03 -23.28 35.20
CA GLU A 430 -6.45 -23.01 34.93
C GLU A 430 -7.17 -24.19 34.24
N GLY A 431 -6.91 -25.43 34.68
CA GLY A 431 -7.51 -26.63 34.10
C GLY A 431 -6.76 -27.25 32.92
N HIS A 432 -5.64 -26.67 32.49
CA HIS A 432 -4.85 -27.16 31.36
C HIS A 432 -3.59 -27.83 31.86
N VAL A 433 -3.33 -29.07 31.44
CA VAL A 433 -2.12 -29.82 31.82
C VAL A 433 -0.88 -28.97 31.49
N LEU A 434 0.10 -28.93 32.41
CA LEU A 434 1.35 -28.22 32.17
C LEU A 434 2.28 -29.03 31.26
N ASP A 435 1.86 -29.22 30.02
CA ASP A 435 2.62 -29.80 28.94
C ASP A 435 2.55 -28.90 27.69
N LYS A 436 3.10 -29.35 26.57
CA LYS A 436 3.17 -28.54 25.36
C LYS A 436 1.78 -28.18 24.83
N ASP A 437 0.88 -29.15 24.80
CA ASP A 437 -0.44 -28.99 24.20
C ASP A 437 -1.33 -28.18 25.16
N GLY A 438 -1.31 -28.48 26.45
CA GLY A 438 -2.08 -27.75 27.46
C GLY A 438 -1.65 -26.29 27.61
N ILE A 439 -0.35 -25.97 27.58
CA ILE A 439 0.10 -24.57 27.55
C ILE A 439 -0.35 -23.87 26.25
N SER A 440 -0.29 -24.56 25.12
CA SER A 440 -0.72 -24.00 23.83
C SER A 440 -2.22 -23.73 23.79
N ASP A 441 -3.02 -24.66 24.33
CA ASP A 441 -4.48 -24.53 24.45
C ASP A 441 -4.84 -23.39 25.40
N TYR A 442 -4.19 -23.32 26.56
CA TYR A 442 -4.38 -22.22 27.52
C TYR A 442 -4.15 -20.86 26.85
N LEU A 443 -3.00 -20.68 26.17
CA LEU A 443 -2.67 -19.43 25.49
C LEU A 443 -3.62 -19.10 24.33
N SER A 444 -4.27 -20.10 23.73
CA SER A 444 -5.22 -19.94 22.63
C SER A 444 -6.62 -19.57 23.13
N ASP A 445 -7.00 -20.08 24.29
CA ASP A 445 -8.26 -19.75 24.97
C ASP A 445 -8.24 -18.33 25.56
N GLN A 446 -7.05 -17.81 25.90
CA GLN A 446 -6.90 -16.42 26.32
C GLN A 446 -6.92 -15.45 25.14
N ALA A 447 -7.64 -14.33 25.29
CA ALA A 447 -7.64 -13.22 24.33
C ALA A 447 -6.37 -12.35 24.41
N LEU A 448 -5.18 -12.98 24.41
CA LEU A 448 -3.88 -12.32 24.54
C LEU A 448 -3.26 -11.99 23.18
N THR A 449 -2.58 -10.86 23.09
CA THR A 449 -1.67 -10.55 21.98
C THR A 449 -0.40 -11.40 22.04
N ASP A 450 0.29 -11.55 20.90
CA ASP A 450 1.54 -12.31 20.82
C ASP A 450 2.62 -11.84 21.82
N ALA A 451 2.69 -10.53 22.07
CA ALA A 451 3.62 -9.96 23.06
C ALA A 451 3.22 -10.31 24.50
N GLU A 452 1.92 -10.33 24.80
CA GLU A 452 1.42 -10.75 26.12
C GLU A 452 1.62 -12.24 26.36
N LYS A 453 1.45 -13.09 25.34
CA LYS A 453 1.77 -14.52 25.41
C LYS A 453 3.24 -14.75 25.77
N VAL A 454 4.14 -14.05 25.08
CA VAL A 454 5.59 -14.10 25.40
C VAL A 454 5.87 -13.64 26.83
N ALA A 455 5.29 -12.52 27.26
CA ALA A 455 5.50 -12.01 28.61
C ALA A 455 4.98 -12.97 29.69
N PHE A 456 3.82 -13.62 29.46
CA PHE A 456 3.30 -14.66 30.33
C PHE A 456 4.26 -15.85 30.44
N LEU A 457 4.73 -16.37 29.30
CA LEU A 457 5.64 -17.51 29.27
C LEU A 457 7.00 -17.21 29.91
N GLU A 458 7.53 -15.99 29.77
CA GLU A 458 8.77 -15.55 30.44
C GLU A 458 8.60 -15.54 31.97
N THR A 459 7.46 -15.05 32.48
CA THR A 459 7.14 -15.12 33.91
C THR A 459 7.00 -16.57 34.37
N LEU A 460 6.24 -17.38 33.63
CA LEU A 460 6.05 -18.80 33.94
C LEU A 460 7.39 -19.54 34.00
N GLN A 461 8.25 -19.38 32.99
CA GLN A 461 9.60 -19.96 32.96
C GLN A 461 10.43 -19.55 34.19
N THR A 462 10.27 -18.33 34.68
CA THR A 462 11.04 -17.80 35.80
C THR A 462 10.55 -18.31 37.15
N GLU A 463 9.23 -18.35 37.37
CA GLU A 463 8.64 -18.65 38.68
C GLU A 463 8.34 -20.15 38.88
N LEU A 464 8.13 -20.89 37.80
CA LEU A 464 7.71 -22.28 37.84
C LEU A 464 8.69 -23.24 38.57
N PRO A 465 10.02 -23.11 38.44
CA PRO A 465 10.94 -24.01 39.15
C PRO A 465 10.77 -23.95 40.67
N ASP A 466 10.66 -22.75 41.24
CA ASP A 466 10.49 -22.57 42.69
C ASP A 466 9.12 -23.10 43.15
N ILE A 467 8.07 -22.85 42.36
CA ILE A 467 6.72 -23.39 42.63
C ILE A 467 6.72 -24.93 42.59
N TRP A 468 7.38 -25.51 41.59
CA TRP A 468 7.45 -26.96 41.46
C TRP A 468 8.21 -27.60 42.62
N ASP A 469 9.32 -27.00 43.04
CA ASP A 469 10.05 -27.46 44.23
C ASP A 469 9.16 -27.38 45.49
N GLU A 470 8.37 -26.33 45.67
CA GLU A 470 7.43 -26.23 46.79
C GLU A 470 6.34 -27.32 46.76
N ILE A 471 5.84 -27.66 45.57
CA ILE A 471 4.86 -28.72 45.36
C ILE A 471 5.48 -30.08 45.69
N VAL A 472 6.61 -30.42 45.09
CA VAL A 472 7.29 -31.71 45.30
C VAL A 472 7.63 -31.91 46.77
N ASN A 473 8.23 -30.90 47.43
CA ASN A 473 8.57 -30.96 48.85
C ASN A 473 7.35 -31.21 49.76
N HIS A 474 6.19 -30.66 49.39
CA HIS A 474 4.95 -30.89 50.14
C HIS A 474 4.45 -32.32 49.99
N TYR A 475 4.40 -32.83 48.76
CA TYR A 475 3.95 -34.19 48.49
C TYR A 475 4.89 -35.24 49.09
N ASP A 476 6.21 -35.05 48.94
CA ASP A 476 7.25 -35.91 49.54
C ASP A 476 7.10 -35.98 51.06
N LYS A 477 6.87 -34.84 51.73
CA LYS A 477 6.69 -34.80 53.17
C LYS A 477 5.46 -35.61 53.61
N VAL A 478 4.32 -35.43 52.93
CA VAL A 478 3.09 -36.18 53.25
C VAL A 478 3.29 -37.68 52.98
N PHE A 479 3.99 -38.02 51.89
CA PHE A 479 4.35 -39.39 51.55
C PHE A 479 5.20 -40.04 52.66
N GLU A 480 6.26 -39.38 53.11
CA GLU A 480 7.11 -39.86 54.21
C GLU A 480 6.33 -40.07 55.51
N GLU A 481 5.45 -39.13 55.87
CA GLU A 481 4.59 -39.24 57.06
C GLU A 481 3.67 -40.46 56.99
N VAL A 482 3.09 -40.74 55.81
CA VAL A 482 2.26 -41.93 55.57
C VAL A 482 3.09 -43.22 55.65
N VAL A 483 4.25 -43.27 54.98
CA VAL A 483 5.15 -44.42 55.01
C VAL A 483 5.54 -44.77 56.45
N VAL A 484 5.91 -43.78 57.26
CA VAL A 484 6.27 -43.97 58.68
C VAL A 484 5.08 -44.42 59.51
N LYS A 485 3.91 -43.77 59.35
CA LYS A 485 2.70 -44.04 60.13
C LYS A 485 2.18 -45.46 59.93
N TYR A 486 2.25 -45.98 58.70
CA TYR A 486 1.76 -47.32 58.37
C TYR A 486 2.86 -48.39 58.33
N GLY A 487 4.12 -48.01 58.57
CA GLY A 487 5.25 -48.93 58.64
C GLY A 487 5.55 -49.62 57.31
N LEU A 488 5.30 -48.94 56.19
CA LEU A 488 5.58 -49.44 54.84
C LEU A 488 7.08 -49.62 54.65
N ARG A 489 7.48 -50.69 53.96
CA ARG A 489 8.89 -51.02 53.70
C ARG A 489 8.99 -51.61 52.30
N GLU A 490 10.13 -51.44 51.66
CA GLU A 490 10.41 -52.15 50.40
C GLU A 490 10.14 -53.64 50.58
N ASN A 491 9.27 -54.17 49.74
CA ASN A 491 9.08 -55.61 49.62
C ASN A 491 10.42 -56.18 49.12
N MET A 492 11.23 -56.74 50.02
CA MET A 492 12.36 -57.59 49.63
C MET A 492 11.78 -58.78 48.85
N ARG A 493 11.76 -58.67 47.52
CA ARG A 493 11.44 -59.78 46.62
C ARG A 493 12.47 -60.90 46.88
N THR A 494 12.03 -62.01 47.44
CA THR A 494 12.68 -63.33 47.28
C THR A 494 12.29 -63.96 45.96
#